data_AF-A0A2D8EU97-F1
#
_entry.id   AF-A0A2D8EU97-F1
#
_cell.length_a   1.000
_cell.length_b   1.000
_cell.length_c   1.000
_cell.angle_alpha   90.00
_cell.angle_beta   90.00
_cell.angle_gamma   90.00
#
_symmetry.space_group_name_H-M   'P 1'
#
loop_
_entity.id
_entity.type
_entity.pdbx_description
1 polymer ?
#
loop_
_entity_poly.entity_id
_entity_poly.type
_entity_poly.pdbx_seq_one_letter_code
_entity_poly.pdbx_strand_id
1 'polypeptide(L)'
;MAYDVFLVSAIEDRDMAKLVARRLRSLKFKVWFDQKQVDNTFDAKDARNAGNSKHMLVMWSEHAVKSDWVRAAASVGHSRPGMLAQVSVDKTIPYEPFKSDKRFSIEGMTSRKTPEGFYKLIEELGQRDGRSDLREWMGYGSKDEEAREDWLTAHPDDPLAIDAKKKREKAMGIKPAPAAETASAAALAKASVKPHVASSGPGQRPTSSAAPATSDPLGMGWGTIAAVGAAVFAMFFLSWIFRSQTITAPVYAGAPGVGNAYVLQEACPAGQVPASLMKVLEPGPIVNDTEEPEPEN
;
A
#
# COMPACT_ATOMS: atom_id res chain seq x y z
N MET A 1 20.02 0.66 2.68
CA MET A 1 18.73 0.33 3.35
C MET A 1 17.60 0.52 2.35
N ALA A 2 16.64 -0.40 2.29
CA ALA A 2 15.57 -0.40 1.30
C ALA A 2 14.37 0.45 1.74
N TYR A 3 14.16 0.56 3.05
CA TYR A 3 13.04 1.28 3.66
C TYR A 3 13.56 2.27 4.71
N ASP A 4 12.80 3.34 4.92
CA ASP A 4 13.08 4.30 5.99
C ASP A 4 12.42 3.84 7.29
N VAL A 5 11.18 3.34 7.21
CA VAL A 5 10.41 2.92 8.38
C VAL A 5 9.82 1.52 8.17
N PHE A 6 10.07 0.63 9.12
CA PHE A 6 9.38 -0.65 9.29
C PHE A 6 8.25 -0.47 10.31
N LEU A 7 7.00 -0.59 9.87
CA LEU A 7 5.83 -0.40 10.74
C LEU A 7 5.45 -1.72 11.42
N VAL A 8 5.43 -1.72 12.74
CA VAL A 8 5.07 -2.84 13.59
C VAL A 8 3.73 -2.52 14.28
N SER A 9 2.71 -3.34 14.05
CA SER A 9 1.39 -3.22 14.68
C SER A 9 0.79 -4.59 14.92
N ALA A 10 -0.19 -4.69 15.83
CA ALA A 10 -1.02 -5.88 15.93
C ALA A 10 -1.90 -6.04 14.67
N ILE A 11 -2.43 -7.25 14.47
CA ILE A 11 -3.33 -7.56 13.35
C ILE A 11 -4.65 -6.79 13.50
N GLU A 12 -5.12 -6.63 14.73
CA GLU A 12 -6.34 -5.94 15.12
C GLU A 12 -6.25 -4.43 14.85
N ASP A 13 -5.05 -3.84 14.99
CA ASP A 13 -4.81 -2.41 14.77
C ASP A 13 -4.50 -2.05 13.31
N ARG A 14 -4.72 -2.99 12.38
CA ARG A 14 -4.32 -2.85 10.98
C ARG A 14 -4.85 -1.58 10.32
N ASP A 15 -6.07 -1.17 10.61
CA ASP A 15 -6.64 0.04 9.99
C ASP A 15 -5.98 1.32 10.51
N MET A 16 -5.59 1.36 11.79
CA MET A 16 -4.77 2.44 12.32
C MET A 16 -3.37 2.42 11.70
N ALA A 17 -2.76 1.23 11.58
CA ALA A 17 -1.45 1.08 10.96
C ALA A 17 -1.46 1.49 9.47
N LYS A 18 -2.50 1.15 8.71
CA LYS A 18 -2.71 1.65 7.33
C LYS A 18 -2.77 3.17 7.29
N LEU A 19 -3.49 3.78 8.24
CA LEU A 19 -3.60 5.24 8.31
C LEU A 19 -2.24 5.90 8.57
N VAL A 20 -1.49 5.39 9.55
CA VAL A 20 -0.13 5.85 9.89
C VAL A 20 0.81 5.67 8.69
N ALA A 21 0.82 4.48 8.08
CA ALA A 21 1.63 4.21 6.89
C ALA A 21 1.29 5.15 5.73
N ARG A 22 0.01 5.43 5.49
CA ARG A 22 -0.42 6.38 4.46
C ARG A 22 0.08 7.79 4.73
N ARG A 23 0.01 8.26 5.99
CA ARG A 23 0.51 9.57 6.41
C ARG A 23 2.02 9.68 6.24
N LEU A 24 2.77 8.69 6.71
CA LEU A 24 4.23 8.62 6.51
C LEU A 24 4.63 8.62 5.02
N ARG A 25 3.94 7.83 4.19
CA ARG A 25 4.18 7.82 2.73
C ARG A 25 3.84 9.15 2.07
N SER A 26 2.86 9.90 2.58
CA SER A 26 2.54 11.24 2.07
C SER A 26 3.69 12.24 2.30
N LEU A 27 4.48 12.02 3.36
CA LEU A 27 5.72 12.73 3.68
C LEU A 27 6.96 12.12 3.00
N LYS A 28 6.74 11.18 2.08
CA LYS A 28 7.78 10.52 1.26
C LYS A 28 8.74 9.60 2.01
N PHE A 29 8.39 9.17 3.22
CA PHE A 29 9.07 8.03 3.84
C PHE A 29 8.75 6.73 3.07
N LYS A 30 9.78 5.89 2.84
CA LYS A 30 9.60 4.53 2.33
C LYS A 30 9.19 3.61 3.47
N VAL A 31 7.90 3.37 3.60
CA VAL A 31 7.34 2.56 4.70
C VAL A 31 7.07 1.12 4.27
N TRP A 32 7.77 0.18 4.91
CA TRP A 32 7.42 -1.22 4.90
C TRP A 32 6.30 -1.49 5.91
N PHE A 33 5.22 -2.12 5.44
CA PHE A 33 4.08 -2.51 6.27
C PHE A 33 3.36 -3.68 5.60
N ASP A 34 3.30 -4.82 6.28
CA ASP A 34 2.55 -5.97 5.79
C ASP A 34 1.05 -5.82 6.07
N GLN A 35 0.31 -5.42 5.04
CA GLN A 35 -1.14 -5.26 5.11
C GLN A 35 -1.90 -6.59 5.16
N LYS A 36 -1.25 -7.71 4.83
CA LYS A 36 -1.85 -9.03 4.71
C LYS A 36 -1.31 -10.00 5.76
N GLN A 37 -0.59 -9.50 6.76
CA GLN A 37 -0.08 -10.33 7.84
C GLN A 37 -1.19 -11.17 8.46
N VAL A 38 -1.00 -12.49 8.49
CA VAL A 38 -1.91 -13.43 9.13
C VAL A 38 -1.23 -14.14 10.30
N ASP A 39 0.09 -14.20 10.27
CA ASP A 39 0.88 -14.93 11.24
C ASP A 39 1.23 -14.05 12.44
N ASN A 40 1.17 -14.69 13.61
CA ASN A 40 1.57 -14.10 14.90
C ASN A 40 3.02 -14.44 15.29
N THR A 41 3.81 -15.01 14.37
CA THR A 41 5.21 -15.40 14.62
C THR A 41 6.15 -14.56 13.79
N PHE A 42 7.14 -13.94 14.44
CA PHE A 42 8.13 -13.11 13.77
C PHE A 42 9.19 -13.99 13.08
N ASP A 43 9.17 -14.01 11.75
CA ASP A 43 10.00 -14.92 10.97
C ASP A 43 11.35 -14.29 10.54
N ALA A 44 12.18 -15.09 9.88
CA ALA A 44 13.47 -14.62 9.37
C ALA A 44 13.33 -13.56 8.26
N LYS A 45 12.21 -13.54 7.54
CA LYS A 45 11.94 -12.57 6.48
C LYS A 45 11.59 -11.21 7.09
N ASP A 46 10.82 -11.18 8.16
CA ASP A 46 10.50 -10.00 8.95
C ASP A 46 11.77 -9.44 9.59
N ALA A 47 12.60 -10.29 10.19
CA ALA A 47 13.91 -9.89 10.72
C ALA A 47 14.80 -9.26 9.64
N ARG A 48 14.81 -9.83 8.42
CA ARG A 48 15.56 -9.29 7.28
C ARG A 48 15.00 -7.93 6.81
N ASN A 49 13.68 -7.79 6.74
CA ASN A 49 13.03 -6.54 6.33
C ASN A 49 13.22 -5.44 7.38
N ALA A 50 13.13 -5.78 8.66
CA ALA A 50 13.50 -4.92 9.77
C ALA A 50 14.96 -4.48 9.65
N GLY A 51 15.88 -5.42 9.41
CA GLY A 51 17.30 -5.12 9.17
C GLY A 51 17.59 -4.25 7.95
N ASN A 52 16.71 -4.25 6.94
CA ASN A 52 16.78 -3.41 5.75
C ASN A 52 16.12 -2.03 5.91
N SER A 53 15.60 -1.72 7.10
CA SER A 53 14.91 -0.48 7.43
C SER A 53 15.76 0.37 8.37
N LYS A 54 15.71 1.70 8.22
CA LYS A 54 16.46 2.63 9.10
C LYS A 54 15.86 2.67 10.50
N HIS A 55 14.53 2.73 10.58
CA HIS A 55 13.79 2.83 11.82
C HIS A 55 12.70 1.76 11.91
N MET A 56 12.38 1.33 13.13
CA MET A 56 11.23 0.49 13.45
C MET A 56 10.24 1.32 14.26
N LEU A 57 9.04 1.49 13.71
CA LEU A 57 7.96 2.20 14.37
C LEU A 57 7.01 1.19 14.99
N VAL A 58 7.03 1.08 16.32
CA VAL A 58 6.15 0.17 17.06
C VAL A 58 4.92 0.91 17.56
N MET A 59 3.75 0.39 17.18
CA MET A 59 2.45 0.86 17.63
C MET A 59 1.97 -0.01 18.79
N TRP A 60 1.93 0.58 19.98
CA TRP A 60 1.46 -0.06 21.19
C TRP A 60 -0.03 0.17 21.39
N SER A 61 -0.74 -0.92 21.63
CA SER A 61 -2.15 -1.03 21.97
C SER A 61 -2.34 -2.20 22.92
N GLU A 62 -3.57 -2.41 23.40
CA GLU A 62 -3.93 -3.58 24.18
C GLU A 62 -3.61 -4.90 23.44
N HIS A 63 -3.85 -4.93 22.12
CA HIS A 63 -3.58 -6.10 21.28
C HIS A 63 -2.09 -6.28 21.01
N ALA A 64 -1.38 -5.18 20.75
CA ALA A 64 0.04 -5.20 20.45
C ALA A 64 0.88 -5.70 21.63
N VAL A 65 0.50 -5.36 22.86
CA VAL A 65 1.17 -5.86 24.07
C VAL A 65 0.98 -7.36 24.26
N LYS A 66 -0.09 -7.95 23.72
CA LYS A 66 -0.36 -9.40 23.78
C LYS A 66 0.22 -10.19 22.59
N SER A 67 0.56 -9.52 21.49
CA SER A 67 1.05 -10.14 20.25
C SER A 67 2.53 -10.54 20.35
N ASP A 68 2.83 -11.84 20.23
CA ASP A 68 4.20 -12.34 20.23
C ASP A 68 5.02 -11.81 19.04
N TRP A 69 4.39 -11.64 17.87
CA TRP A 69 5.03 -11.01 16.72
C TRP A 69 5.50 -9.59 17.03
N VAL A 70 4.63 -8.75 17.63
CA VAL A 70 4.98 -7.37 17.98
C VAL A 70 6.08 -7.34 19.05
N ARG A 71 6.00 -8.22 20.05
CA ARG A 71 7.01 -8.33 21.10
C ARG A 71 8.39 -8.67 20.53
N ALA A 72 8.46 -9.67 19.66
CA ALA A 72 9.70 -10.07 18.99
C ALA A 72 10.24 -8.94 18.10
N ALA A 73 9.39 -8.31 17.29
CA ALA A 73 9.78 -7.18 16.44
C ALA A 73 10.30 -5.99 17.25
N ALA A 74 9.60 -5.64 18.35
CA ALA A 74 10.01 -4.55 19.23
C ALA A 74 11.36 -4.84 19.91
N SER A 75 11.61 -6.10 20.30
CA SER A 75 12.90 -6.53 20.84
C SER A 75 14.04 -6.35 19.83
N VAL A 76 13.80 -6.68 18.55
CA VAL A 76 14.77 -6.45 17.47
C VAL A 76 15.07 -4.96 17.33
N GLY A 77 14.05 -4.11 17.33
CA GLY A 77 14.22 -2.65 17.26
C GLY A 77 14.95 -2.07 18.47
N HIS A 78 14.66 -2.57 19.68
CA HIS A 78 15.30 -2.12 20.92
C HIS A 78 16.77 -2.52 21.01
N SER A 79 17.15 -3.65 20.42
CA SER A 79 18.56 -4.11 20.41
C SER A 79 19.52 -3.15 19.69
N ARG A 80 19.00 -2.23 18.87
CA ARG A 80 19.81 -1.28 18.09
C ARG A 80 19.49 0.17 18.50
N PRO A 81 20.49 0.95 18.96
CA PRO A 81 20.26 2.31 19.40
C PRO A 81 19.78 3.18 18.23
N GLY A 82 18.75 4.00 18.45
CA GLY A 82 18.20 4.91 17.44
C GLY A 82 17.32 4.25 16.35
N MET A 83 17.18 2.92 16.36
CA MET A 83 16.31 2.22 15.42
C MET A 83 14.85 2.29 15.87
N LEU A 84 14.58 2.09 17.17
CA LEU A 84 13.23 2.04 17.71
C LEU A 84 12.60 3.43 17.84
N ALA A 85 11.37 3.57 17.36
CA ALA A 85 10.46 4.69 17.63
C ALA A 85 9.12 4.10 18.08
N GLN A 86 8.49 4.71 19.09
CA GLN A 86 7.31 4.12 19.74
C GLN A 86 6.14 5.08 19.76
N VAL A 87 4.95 4.52 19.53
CA VAL A 87 3.68 5.25 19.54
C VAL A 87 2.67 4.48 20.38
N SER A 88 1.84 5.18 21.15
CA SER A 88 0.67 4.56 21.81
C SER A 88 -0.60 4.93 21.07
N VAL A 89 -1.33 3.90 20.64
CA VAL A 89 -2.64 4.02 20.01
C VAL A 89 -3.74 4.22 21.05
N ASP A 90 -3.59 3.59 22.21
CA ASP A 90 -4.49 3.67 23.35
C ASP A 90 -3.72 3.99 24.65
N LYS A 91 -4.35 3.76 25.81
CA LYS A 91 -3.77 4.03 27.14
C LYS A 91 -2.92 2.86 27.67
N THR A 92 -2.70 1.82 26.87
CA THR A 92 -1.95 0.64 27.28
C THR A 92 -0.49 1.01 27.53
N ILE A 93 0.03 0.52 28.65
CA ILE A 93 1.44 0.67 29.01
C ILE A 93 2.15 -0.63 28.60
N PRO A 94 3.13 -0.58 27.68
CA PRO A 94 3.98 -1.71 27.33
C PRO A 94 4.76 -2.22 28.55
N TYR A 95 5.25 -3.45 28.45
CA TYR A 95 6.14 -4.07 29.43
C TYR A 95 7.57 -3.49 29.34
N GLU A 96 8.41 -3.76 30.34
CA GLU A 96 9.82 -3.37 30.32
C GLU A 96 10.60 -4.11 29.22
N PRO A 97 11.53 -3.46 28.50
CA PRO A 97 12.06 -2.11 28.72
C PRO A 97 11.23 -0.97 28.09
N PHE A 98 10.26 -1.29 27.23
CA PHE A 98 9.48 -0.33 26.43
C PHE A 98 8.63 0.65 27.25
N LYS A 99 8.35 0.32 28.50
CA LYS A 99 7.67 1.22 29.45
C LYS A 99 8.43 2.52 29.68
N SER A 100 9.76 2.44 29.77
CA SER A 100 10.64 3.56 30.16
C SER A 100 11.09 4.41 28.96
N ASP A 101 10.95 3.87 27.76
CA ASP A 101 11.37 4.53 26.52
C ASP A 101 10.44 5.67 26.12
N LYS A 102 10.98 6.62 25.33
CA LYS A 102 10.20 7.72 24.75
C LYS A 102 9.10 7.18 23.83
N ARG A 103 7.86 7.57 24.13
CA ARG A 103 6.67 7.19 23.36
C ARG A 103 5.78 8.40 23.09
N PHE A 104 5.20 8.45 21.89
CA PHE A 104 4.25 9.49 21.52
C PHE A 104 2.83 8.96 21.51
N SER A 105 1.87 9.69 22.09
CA SER A 105 0.46 9.29 22.03
C SER A 105 -0.20 9.76 20.73
N ILE A 106 -0.81 8.81 20.01
CA ILE A 106 -1.68 9.07 18.87
C ILE A 106 -3.14 8.69 19.15
N GLU A 107 -3.54 8.71 20.42
CA GLU A 107 -4.90 8.42 20.84
C GLU A 107 -5.92 9.30 20.10
N GLY A 108 -6.98 8.68 19.59
CA GLY A 108 -8.04 9.36 18.83
C GLY A 108 -7.60 9.83 17.44
N MET A 109 -6.49 9.32 16.89
CA MET A 109 -6.09 9.59 15.51
C MET A 109 -7.12 9.04 14.52
N THR A 110 -7.51 9.86 13.55
CA THR A 110 -8.41 9.47 12.47
C THR A 110 -7.94 10.07 11.16
N SER A 111 -8.62 9.77 10.05
CA SER A 111 -8.32 10.42 8.77
C SER A 111 -8.48 11.95 8.83
N ARG A 112 -9.33 12.47 9.73
CA ARG A 112 -9.61 13.92 9.88
C ARG A 112 -8.81 14.59 10.99
N LYS A 113 -8.51 13.86 12.07
CA LYS A 113 -7.84 14.39 13.25
C LYS A 113 -6.45 13.77 13.38
N THR A 114 -5.44 14.62 13.37
CA THR A 114 -4.05 14.24 13.63
C THR A 114 -3.67 14.77 15.01
N PRO A 115 -3.38 13.91 16.00
CA PRO A 115 -3.03 14.34 17.35
C PRO A 115 -1.60 14.90 17.42
N GLU A 116 -1.32 15.70 18.45
CA GLU A 116 0.00 16.34 18.66
C GLU A 116 1.15 15.32 18.68
N GLY A 117 0.95 14.15 19.29
CA GLY A 117 1.98 13.12 19.36
C GLY A 117 2.38 12.57 17.99
N PHE A 118 1.50 12.61 16.98
CA PHE A 118 1.89 12.26 15.62
C PHE A 118 2.87 13.29 15.04
N TYR A 119 2.66 14.59 15.28
CA TYR A 119 3.59 15.62 14.82
C TYR A 119 4.97 15.47 15.48
N LYS A 120 5.01 15.21 16.79
CA LYS A 120 6.26 14.96 17.52
C LYS A 120 6.99 13.71 17.03
N LEU A 121 6.25 12.66 16.67
CA LEU A 121 6.82 11.46 16.06
C LEU A 121 7.46 11.78 14.70
N ILE A 122 6.78 12.53 13.83
CA ILE A 122 7.33 12.90 12.53
C ILE A 122 8.54 13.80 12.68
N GLU A 123 8.53 14.73 13.64
CA GLU A 123 9.67 15.58 13.95
C GLU A 123 10.89 14.74 14.38
N GLU A 124 10.68 13.73 15.24
CA GLU A 124 11.75 12.82 15.64
C GLU A 124 12.26 11.93 14.49
N LEU A 125 11.36 11.33 13.71
CA LEU A 125 11.76 10.54 12.53
C LEU A 125 12.46 11.42 11.48
N GLY A 126 11.97 12.64 11.30
CA GLY A 126 12.55 13.65 10.43
C GLY A 126 13.97 13.99 10.86
N GLN A 127 14.18 14.36 12.13
CA GLN A 127 15.51 14.65 12.68
C GLN A 127 16.47 13.48 12.50
N ARG A 128 16.02 12.24 12.71
CA ARG A 128 16.84 11.03 12.50
C ARG A 128 17.22 10.83 11.02
N ASP A 129 16.35 11.22 10.09
CA ASP A 129 16.59 11.20 8.64
C ASP A 129 17.23 12.50 8.08
N GLY A 130 17.55 13.48 8.93
CA GLY A 130 18.14 14.77 8.54
C GLY A 130 17.15 15.82 8.01
N ARG A 131 15.86 15.69 8.32
CA ARG A 131 14.74 16.54 7.88
C ARG A 131 14.09 17.24 9.07
N SER A 132 14.53 18.44 9.43
CA SER A 132 14.00 19.19 10.59
C SER A 132 12.64 19.84 10.35
N ASP A 133 12.33 20.22 9.10
CA ASP A 133 11.25 21.18 8.83
C ASP A 133 9.93 20.52 8.40
N LEU A 134 9.79 19.22 8.65
CA LEU A 134 8.59 18.44 8.32
C LEU A 134 7.35 18.89 9.08
N ARG A 135 7.54 19.46 10.27
CA ARG A 135 6.43 19.98 11.08
C ARG A 135 5.76 21.18 10.42
N GLU A 136 6.55 22.08 9.86
CA GLU A 136 6.05 23.24 9.11
C GLU A 136 5.29 22.77 7.87
N TRP A 137 5.87 21.82 7.12
CA TRP A 137 5.21 21.24 5.95
C TRP A 137 3.83 20.65 6.26
N MET A 138 3.68 19.95 7.39
CA MET A 138 2.39 19.39 7.81
C MET A 138 1.39 20.46 8.29
N GLY A 139 1.88 21.65 8.67
CA GLY A 139 1.04 22.79 9.05
C GLY A 139 0.36 23.45 7.86
N TYR A 140 0.94 23.35 6.67
CA TYR A 140 0.35 23.91 5.46
C TYR A 140 -0.93 23.19 5.03
N GLY A 141 -2.01 23.95 4.91
CA GLY A 141 -3.28 23.49 4.40
C GLY A 141 -3.35 23.47 2.88
N SER A 142 -4.55 23.23 2.35
CA SER A 142 -4.84 23.40 0.92
C SER A 142 -4.95 24.86 0.49
N LYS A 143 -5.00 25.80 1.44
CA LYS A 143 -5.11 27.24 1.16
C LYS A 143 -3.75 27.93 1.10
N ASP A 144 -2.72 27.28 1.60
CA ASP A 144 -1.36 27.82 1.73
C ASP A 144 -0.49 27.33 0.57
N GLU A 145 -1.00 27.45 -0.67
CA GLU A 145 -0.31 26.94 -1.85
C GLU A 145 1.03 27.68 -2.07
N GLU A 146 1.04 29.00 -1.92
CA GLU A 146 2.24 29.85 -2.04
C GLU A 146 3.31 29.45 -1.00
N ALA A 147 2.94 29.35 0.27
CA ALA A 147 3.87 28.96 1.34
C ALA A 147 4.46 27.55 1.12
N ARG A 148 3.69 26.64 0.51
CA ARG A 148 4.19 25.31 0.13
C ARG A 148 5.19 25.40 -1.02
N GLU A 149 4.95 26.25 -2.01
CA GLU A 149 5.89 26.45 -3.12
C GLU A 149 7.20 27.09 -2.63
N ASP A 150 7.11 28.05 -1.72
CA ASP A 150 8.27 28.68 -1.08
C ASP A 150 9.08 27.64 -0.30
N TRP A 151 8.40 26.80 0.50
CA TRP A 151 9.06 25.72 1.24
C TRP A 151 9.77 24.73 0.30
N LEU A 152 9.15 24.33 -0.80
CA LEU A 152 9.77 23.42 -1.78
C LEU A 152 10.97 24.06 -2.49
N THR A 153 10.96 25.38 -2.67
CA THR A 153 12.08 26.14 -3.24
C THR A 153 13.25 26.25 -2.25
N ALA A 154 12.94 26.42 -0.97
CA ALA A 154 13.94 26.45 0.10
C ALA A 154 14.59 25.07 0.37
N HIS A 155 13.89 23.98 0.07
CA HIS A 155 14.35 22.60 0.33
C HIS A 155 14.44 21.74 -0.94
N PRO A 156 15.30 22.10 -1.92
CA PRO A 156 15.33 21.46 -3.24
C PRO A 156 15.71 19.97 -3.20
N ASP A 157 16.51 19.55 -2.21
CA ASP A 157 16.98 18.17 -2.05
C ASP A 157 16.03 17.29 -1.22
N ASP A 158 14.96 17.86 -0.64
CA ASP A 158 14.00 17.08 0.14
C ASP A 158 13.18 16.15 -0.78
N PRO A 159 12.87 14.91 -0.36
CA PRO A 159 12.03 13.99 -1.12
C PRO A 159 10.66 14.57 -1.56
N LEU A 160 10.10 15.51 -0.81
CA LEU A 160 8.87 16.23 -1.17
C LEU A 160 9.09 17.18 -2.35
N ALA A 161 10.19 17.96 -2.35
CA ALA A 161 10.55 18.87 -3.44
C ALA A 161 10.87 18.11 -4.74
N ILE A 162 11.61 17.01 -4.63
CA ILE A 162 11.94 16.14 -5.77
C ILE A 162 10.65 15.54 -6.39
N ASP A 163 9.72 15.05 -5.58
CA ASP A 163 8.44 14.52 -6.07
C ASP A 163 7.57 15.62 -6.72
N ALA A 164 7.55 16.82 -6.12
CA ALA A 164 6.82 17.95 -6.67
C ALA A 164 7.40 18.39 -8.03
N LYS A 165 8.73 18.50 -8.14
CA LYS A 165 9.42 18.79 -9.41
C LYS A 165 9.12 17.74 -10.47
N LYS A 166 9.24 16.45 -10.14
CA LYS A 166 8.93 15.35 -11.06
C LYS A 166 7.48 15.39 -11.56
N LYS A 167 6.52 15.76 -10.70
CA LYS A 167 5.12 15.94 -11.09
C LYS A 167 4.94 17.13 -12.04
N ARG A 168 5.61 18.26 -11.76
CA ARG A 168 5.60 19.45 -12.64
C ARG A 168 6.19 19.13 -14.01
N GLU A 169 7.34 18.46 -14.07
CA GLU A 169 7.96 18.00 -15.33
C GLU A 169 7.04 17.08 -16.13
N LYS A 170 6.41 16.10 -15.45
CA LYS A 170 5.42 15.21 -16.08
C LYS A 170 4.21 15.97 -16.61
N ALA A 171 3.72 16.97 -15.88
CA ALA A 171 2.60 17.80 -16.31
C ALA A 171 2.94 18.68 -17.53
N MET A 172 4.20 19.15 -17.62
CA MET A 172 4.71 19.89 -18.78
C MET A 172 5.10 18.99 -19.96
N GLY A 173 4.91 17.67 -19.88
CA GLY A 173 5.24 16.73 -20.96
C GLY A 173 6.74 16.52 -21.17
N ILE A 174 7.59 16.96 -20.24
CA ILE A 174 9.03 16.69 -20.28
C ILE A 174 9.21 15.21 -19.96
N LYS A 175 9.60 14.42 -20.96
CA LYS A 175 9.91 13.00 -20.74
C LYS A 175 11.10 12.91 -19.78
N PRO A 176 11.01 12.10 -18.71
CA PRO A 176 12.14 11.89 -17.83
C PRO A 176 13.29 11.30 -18.66
N ALA A 177 14.51 11.83 -18.44
CA ALA A 177 15.70 11.25 -19.03
C ALA A 177 15.72 9.74 -18.70
N PRO A 178 15.92 8.85 -19.69
CA PRO A 178 15.95 7.42 -19.42
C PRO A 178 17.02 7.14 -18.38
N ALA A 179 16.66 6.41 -17.32
CA ALA A 179 17.57 6.03 -16.25
C ALA A 179 18.83 5.42 -16.88
N ALA A 180 19.99 6.02 -16.62
CA ALA A 180 21.27 5.68 -17.27
C ALA A 180 21.66 4.19 -17.13
N GLU A 181 21.05 3.45 -16.20
CA GLU A 181 21.27 2.00 -16.03
C GLU A 181 20.71 1.13 -17.18
N THR A 182 19.63 1.54 -17.85
CA THR A 182 19.05 0.70 -18.94
C THR A 182 19.78 0.88 -20.27
N ALA A 183 20.44 2.03 -20.47
CA ALA A 183 21.29 2.26 -21.64
C ALA A 183 22.53 1.35 -21.63
N SER A 184 23.11 1.10 -20.45
CA SER A 184 24.31 0.26 -20.31
C SER A 184 23.99 -1.23 -20.49
N ALA A 185 22.83 -1.70 -20.02
CA ALA A 185 22.39 -3.09 -20.22
C ALA A 185 22.04 -3.40 -21.69
N ALA A 186 21.38 -2.46 -22.39
CA ALA A 186 21.08 -2.62 -23.81
C ALA A 186 22.33 -2.51 -24.72
N ALA A 187 23.33 -1.74 -24.31
CA ALA A 187 24.62 -1.66 -25.01
C ALA A 187 25.45 -2.95 -24.84
N LEU A 188 25.47 -3.54 -23.64
CA LEU A 188 26.17 -4.80 -23.38
C LEU A 188 25.51 -6.01 -24.09
N ALA A 189 24.19 -6.03 -24.23
CA ALA A 189 23.49 -7.09 -24.98
C ALA A 189 23.79 -7.04 -26.50
N LYS A 190 24.05 -5.85 -27.07
CA LYS A 190 24.41 -5.70 -28.49
C LYS A 190 25.88 -6.03 -28.80
N ALA A 191 26.75 -6.05 -27.79
CA ALA A 191 28.16 -6.38 -27.97
C ALA A 191 28.47 -7.89 -27.96
N SER A 192 27.51 -8.74 -27.56
CA SER A 192 27.77 -10.18 -27.36
C SER A 192 27.24 -11.11 -28.48
N VAL A 193 26.71 -10.57 -29.59
CA VAL A 193 26.32 -11.40 -30.74
C VAL A 193 27.49 -11.49 -31.72
N LYS A 194 28.35 -12.49 -31.53
CA LYS A 194 29.30 -12.93 -32.56
C LYS A 194 28.52 -13.47 -33.77
N PRO A 195 28.81 -13.02 -35.01
CA PRO A 195 28.24 -13.65 -36.19
C PRO A 195 28.89 -15.02 -36.41
N HIS A 196 28.07 -16.07 -36.41
CA HIS A 196 28.49 -17.40 -36.84
C HIS A 196 28.74 -17.35 -38.34
N VAL A 197 29.99 -17.60 -38.75
CA VAL A 197 30.39 -17.74 -40.15
C VAL A 197 29.70 -18.98 -40.71
N ALA A 198 28.85 -18.79 -41.72
CA ALA A 198 28.28 -19.85 -42.53
C ALA A 198 28.91 -19.80 -43.93
N SER A 199 29.39 -20.98 -44.34
CA SER A 199 30.09 -21.31 -45.58
C SER A 199 29.40 -20.81 -46.85
N SER A 200 30.21 -20.27 -47.75
CA SER A 200 29.91 -19.84 -49.12
C SER A 200 29.64 -21.01 -50.07
N GLY A 201 28.58 -20.91 -50.88
CA GLY A 201 28.38 -21.65 -52.12
C GLY A 201 27.88 -20.68 -53.21
N PRO A 202 28.38 -20.73 -54.47
CA PRO A 202 28.04 -19.75 -55.48
C PRO A 202 26.82 -20.20 -56.30
N GLY A 203 25.87 -19.30 -56.55
CA GLY A 203 24.76 -19.58 -57.46
C GLY A 203 23.70 -18.50 -57.57
N GLN A 204 23.79 -17.74 -58.66
CA GLN A 204 22.70 -17.05 -59.37
C GLN A 204 22.05 -15.78 -58.77
N ARG A 205 22.27 -14.67 -59.50
CA ARG A 205 21.28 -13.60 -59.78
C ARG A 205 20.30 -14.13 -60.86
N PRO A 206 19.06 -13.59 -61.05
CA PRO A 206 18.84 -12.15 -61.24
C PRO A 206 17.46 -11.56 -60.81
N THR A 207 17.35 -10.25 -61.05
CA THR A 207 16.15 -9.44 -61.39
C THR A 207 15.54 -8.53 -60.32
N SER A 208 15.25 -7.33 -60.85
CA SER A 208 14.74 -6.10 -60.24
C SER A 208 13.23 -6.15 -60.02
N SER A 209 12.72 -5.45 -59.01
CA SER A 209 11.54 -4.59 -59.17
C SER A 209 11.44 -3.56 -58.04
N ALA A 210 11.06 -2.34 -58.41
CA ALA A 210 10.83 -1.20 -57.54
C ALA A 210 9.40 -1.17 -56.99
N ALA A 211 9.24 -0.70 -55.73
CA ALA A 211 8.16 0.09 -55.07
C ALA A 211 6.66 -0.23 -55.36
N PRO A 212 5.67 0.06 -54.44
CA PRO A 212 5.66 1.18 -53.50
C PRO A 212 5.02 0.93 -52.11
N ALA A 213 5.07 2.00 -51.32
CA ALA A 213 4.44 2.19 -50.01
C ALA A 213 2.91 2.00 -50.00
N THR A 214 2.39 1.45 -48.90
CA THR A 214 1.05 1.61 -48.28
C THR A 214 1.09 0.78 -46.98
N SER A 215 0.46 1.10 -45.85
CA SER A 215 -0.58 2.06 -45.49
C SER A 215 -0.57 2.26 -43.97
N ASP A 216 -0.88 3.48 -43.52
CA ASP A 216 -1.32 3.77 -42.16
C ASP A 216 -2.56 2.94 -41.79
N PRO A 217 -2.66 2.45 -40.54
CA PRO A 217 -3.95 2.21 -39.93
C PRO A 217 -4.20 3.24 -38.83
N LEU A 218 -5.37 3.90 -38.94
CA LEU A 218 -5.99 4.83 -37.98
C LEU A 218 -5.62 6.31 -38.17
N GLY A 219 -5.99 6.82 -39.36
CA GLY A 219 -6.32 8.24 -39.57
C GLY A 219 -7.57 8.67 -38.78
N MET A 220 -7.48 8.64 -37.45
CA MET A 220 -8.45 9.25 -36.55
C MET A 220 -7.96 10.67 -36.27
N GLY A 221 -8.33 11.61 -37.15
CA GLY A 221 -7.91 13.01 -37.03
C GLY A 221 -8.24 13.57 -35.64
N TRP A 222 -7.36 14.40 -35.09
CA TRP A 222 -7.48 14.99 -33.76
C TRP A 222 -8.87 15.60 -33.45
N GLY A 223 -9.60 16.05 -34.48
CA GLY A 223 -10.97 16.55 -34.35
C GLY A 223 -11.99 15.51 -33.84
N THR A 224 -11.87 14.22 -34.21
CA THR A 224 -12.81 13.19 -33.74
C THR A 224 -12.50 12.77 -32.30
N ILE A 225 -11.22 12.71 -31.92
CA ILE A 225 -10.79 12.45 -30.54
C ILE A 225 -11.23 13.59 -29.61
N ALA A 226 -11.11 14.84 -30.06
CA ALA A 226 -11.60 16.00 -29.32
C ALA A 226 -13.13 15.99 -29.18
N ALA A 227 -13.87 15.63 -30.23
CA ALA A 227 -15.33 15.53 -30.18
C ALA A 227 -15.82 14.42 -29.24
N VAL A 228 -15.19 13.24 -29.28
CA VAL A 228 -15.51 12.14 -28.35
C VAL A 228 -15.14 12.50 -26.91
N GLY A 229 -13.99 13.14 -26.70
CA GLY A 229 -13.57 13.63 -25.39
C GLY A 229 -14.55 14.65 -24.80
N ALA A 230 -15.04 15.60 -25.61
CA ALA A 230 -16.04 16.58 -25.19
C ALA A 230 -17.39 15.92 -24.85
N ALA A 231 -17.82 14.91 -25.62
CA ALA A 231 -19.06 14.18 -25.36
C ALA A 231 -19.00 13.37 -24.05
N VAL A 232 -17.89 12.67 -23.81
CA VAL A 232 -17.67 11.92 -22.57
C VAL A 232 -17.61 12.87 -21.37
N PHE A 233 -16.90 14.00 -21.51
CA PHE A 233 -16.84 15.00 -20.45
C PHE A 233 -18.21 15.61 -20.15
N ALA A 234 -19.00 15.92 -21.17
CA ALA A 234 -20.37 16.41 -21.00
C ALA A 234 -21.29 15.39 -20.31
N MET A 235 -21.18 14.10 -20.63
CA MET A 235 -21.93 13.04 -19.92
C MET A 235 -21.54 12.94 -18.45
N PHE A 236 -20.24 13.00 -18.13
CA PHE A 236 -19.78 13.00 -16.74
C PHE A 236 -20.20 14.26 -15.98
N PHE A 237 -20.18 15.42 -16.64
CA PHE A 237 -20.58 16.69 -16.04
C PHE A 237 -22.11 16.74 -15.79
N LEU A 238 -22.93 16.25 -16.73
CA LEU A 238 -24.37 16.08 -16.50
C LEU A 238 -24.65 15.06 -15.39
N SER A 239 -23.92 13.94 -15.36
CA SER A 239 -24.07 12.93 -14.30
C SER A 239 -23.76 13.51 -12.91
N TRP A 240 -22.78 14.40 -12.80
CA TRP A 240 -22.46 15.09 -11.55
C TRP A 240 -23.58 16.08 -11.17
N ILE A 241 -24.07 16.89 -12.10
CA ILE A 241 -25.14 17.87 -11.83
C ILE A 241 -26.43 17.15 -11.41
N PHE A 242 -26.82 16.06 -12.09
CA PHE A 242 -28.03 15.31 -11.75
C PHE A 242 -27.89 14.46 -10.49
N ARG A 243 -26.68 14.02 -10.09
CA ARG A 243 -26.45 13.36 -8.80
C ARG A 243 -26.63 14.31 -7.61
N SER A 244 -26.66 15.63 -7.86
CA SER A 244 -26.84 16.67 -6.85
C SER A 244 -28.32 16.99 -6.57
N GLN A 245 -29.25 16.51 -7.41
CA GLN A 245 -30.68 16.57 -7.11
C GLN A 245 -31.09 15.24 -6.48
N THR A 246 -31.26 15.26 -5.15
CA THR A 246 -31.96 14.18 -4.45
C THR A 246 -33.39 14.12 -4.99
N ILE A 247 -33.68 13.12 -5.82
CA ILE A 247 -35.06 12.76 -6.16
C ILE A 247 -35.71 12.25 -4.88
N THR A 248 -36.34 13.13 -4.12
CA THR A 248 -37.39 12.77 -3.17
C THR A 248 -38.61 12.35 -3.97
N ALA A 249 -38.60 11.11 -4.45
CA ALA A 249 -39.82 10.39 -4.80
C ALA A 249 -40.17 9.47 -3.63
N PRO A 250 -41.41 9.50 -3.10
CA PRO A 250 -41.83 8.54 -2.11
C PRO A 250 -41.87 7.16 -2.76
N VAL A 251 -41.00 6.26 -2.32
CA VAL A 251 -41.02 4.85 -2.73
C VAL A 251 -42.28 4.23 -2.11
N TYR A 252 -43.32 4.09 -2.92
CA TYR A 252 -44.47 3.26 -2.59
C TYR A 252 -44.00 1.80 -2.61
N ALA A 253 -43.96 1.17 -1.44
CA ALA A 253 -43.66 -0.25 -1.30
C ALA A 253 -44.80 -1.06 -1.93
N GLY A 254 -44.57 -1.62 -3.11
CA GLY A 254 -45.60 -2.42 -3.76
C GLY A 254 -45.32 -2.81 -5.22
N ALA A 255 -44.13 -3.32 -5.53
CA ALA A 255 -43.94 -4.18 -6.72
C ALA A 255 -42.63 -4.97 -6.59
N PRO A 256 -42.63 -6.30 -6.73
CA PRO A 256 -41.39 -7.08 -6.73
C PRO A 256 -40.64 -6.88 -8.04
N GLY A 257 -39.40 -6.43 -7.95
CA GLY A 257 -38.46 -6.41 -9.07
C GLY A 257 -38.12 -7.83 -9.50
N VAL A 258 -38.34 -8.13 -10.77
CA VAL A 258 -37.95 -9.38 -11.42
C VAL A 258 -36.42 -9.42 -11.50
N GLY A 259 -35.80 -10.05 -10.51
CA GLY A 259 -34.39 -10.41 -10.49
C GLY A 259 -34.26 -11.75 -9.81
N ASN A 260 -33.57 -12.70 -10.45
CA ASN A 260 -33.46 -14.11 -10.07
C ASN A 260 -32.65 -14.32 -8.77
N ALA A 261 -33.12 -13.76 -7.65
CA ALA A 261 -32.64 -14.06 -6.32
C ALA A 261 -33.74 -14.85 -5.61
N TYR A 262 -33.51 -16.15 -5.45
CA TYR A 262 -34.33 -16.97 -4.57
C TYR A 262 -34.12 -16.45 -3.14
N VAL A 263 -35.13 -15.78 -2.58
CA VAL A 263 -35.15 -15.45 -1.16
C VAL A 263 -35.49 -16.73 -0.43
N LEU A 264 -34.48 -17.38 0.17
CA LEU A 264 -34.71 -18.52 1.04
C LEU A 264 -35.24 -17.98 2.38
N GLN A 265 -36.55 -17.82 2.47
CA GLN A 265 -37.23 -17.39 3.68
C GLN A 265 -37.69 -18.63 4.44
N GLU A 266 -36.78 -19.28 5.16
CA GLU A 266 -37.14 -20.21 6.23
C GLU A 266 -37.00 -19.49 7.56
N ALA A 267 -38.06 -18.78 7.94
CA ALA A 267 -38.25 -18.35 9.31
C ALA A 267 -38.78 -19.55 10.10
N CYS A 268 -37.90 -20.34 10.71
CA CYS A 268 -38.32 -21.29 11.74
C CYS A 268 -38.79 -20.51 12.98
N PRO A 269 -39.95 -20.82 13.58
CA PRO A 269 -40.38 -20.21 14.83
C PRO A 269 -39.41 -20.54 15.97
N ALA A 270 -39.37 -19.66 16.98
CA ALA A 270 -38.43 -19.76 18.10
C ALA A 270 -38.49 -21.16 18.76
N GLY A 271 -37.37 -21.88 18.75
CA GLY A 271 -37.22 -23.20 19.39
C GLY A 271 -36.88 -24.36 18.46
N GLN A 272 -36.81 -24.18 17.15
CA GLN A 272 -36.37 -25.22 16.21
C GLN A 272 -35.05 -24.88 15.52
N VAL A 273 -34.13 -25.83 15.50
CA VAL A 273 -32.88 -25.77 14.74
C VAL A 273 -33.06 -26.48 13.39
N PRO A 274 -32.54 -25.91 12.28
CA PRO A 274 -32.69 -26.51 10.97
C PRO A 274 -31.92 -27.84 10.89
N ALA A 275 -32.50 -28.82 10.18
CA ALA A 275 -31.95 -30.18 10.07
C ALA A 275 -30.52 -30.24 9.50
N SER A 276 -30.06 -29.20 8.81
CA SER A 276 -28.69 -29.05 8.33
C SER A 276 -27.65 -28.91 9.46
N LEU A 277 -28.05 -28.40 10.63
CA LEU A 277 -27.17 -28.28 11.81
C LEU A 277 -27.10 -29.57 12.65
N MET A 278 -28.06 -30.50 12.49
CA MET A 278 -28.09 -31.76 13.25
C MET A 278 -27.18 -32.85 12.65
N LYS A 279 -26.63 -32.63 11.45
CA LYS A 279 -25.85 -33.66 10.72
C LYS A 279 -24.34 -33.62 10.99
N VAL A 280 -23.87 -32.70 11.84
CA VAL A 280 -22.43 -32.46 12.10
C VAL A 280 -21.95 -33.03 13.45
N LEU A 281 -22.83 -33.68 14.22
CA LEU A 281 -22.48 -34.30 15.49
C LEU A 281 -22.52 -35.82 15.39
N GLU A 282 -21.77 -36.40 14.45
CA GLU A 282 -21.31 -37.78 14.61
C GLU A 282 -20.00 -37.71 15.39
N PRO A 283 -19.95 -38.19 16.66
CA PRO A 283 -18.69 -38.30 17.36
C PRO A 283 -17.81 -39.29 16.58
N GLY A 284 -16.66 -38.81 16.11
CA GLY A 284 -15.62 -39.67 15.55
C GLY A 284 -15.20 -40.75 16.57
N PRO A 285 -14.58 -41.85 16.11
CA PRO A 285 -14.23 -42.97 16.97
C PRO A 285 -13.42 -42.49 18.17
N ILE A 286 -13.87 -42.88 19.37
CA ILE A 286 -13.16 -42.61 20.63
C ILE A 286 -11.89 -43.46 20.60
N VAL A 287 -10.75 -42.82 20.37
CA VAL A 287 -9.44 -43.45 20.57
C VAL A 287 -9.17 -43.42 22.08
N ASN A 288 -9.04 -44.61 22.68
CA ASN A 288 -8.74 -44.78 24.09
C ASN A 288 -7.22 -44.83 24.27
N ASP A 289 -6.59 -43.67 24.49
CA ASP A 289 -5.13 -43.53 24.67
C ASP A 289 -4.62 -43.99 26.05
N THR A 290 -5.35 -44.89 26.74
CA THR A 290 -5.04 -45.30 28.12
C THR A 290 -4.42 -46.70 28.23
N GLU A 291 -4.13 -47.37 27.11
CA GLU A 291 -3.45 -48.68 27.13
C GLU A 291 -1.93 -48.46 26.96
N GLU A 292 -1.18 -48.71 28.04
CA GLU A 292 0.28 -48.79 28.01
C GLU A 292 0.74 -49.92 27.09
N PRO A 293 1.81 -49.74 26.30
CA PRO A 293 2.33 -50.81 25.44
C PRO A 293 2.86 -51.96 26.29
N GLU A 294 2.35 -53.17 26.06
CA GLU A 294 2.89 -54.38 26.67
C GLU A 294 4.38 -54.55 26.29
N PRO A 295 5.23 -54.99 27.24
CA PRO A 295 6.62 -55.28 26.94
C PRO A 295 6.74 -56.53 26.06
N GLU A 296 7.37 -56.36 24.89
CA GLU A 296 7.80 -57.47 24.04
C GLU A 296 8.71 -58.42 24.84
N ASN A 297 8.34 -59.70 24.89
CA ASN A 297 9.23 -60.82 25.24
C ASN A 297 9.78 -61.46 23.96
#